data_AF-A0AAV5H2C6-F1
#
_entry.id   AF-A0AAV5H2C6-F1
#
_cell.length_a   1.000
_cell.length_b   1.000
_cell.length_c   1.000
_cell.angle_alpha   90.00
_cell.angle_beta   90.00
_cell.angle_gamma   90.00
#
_symmetry.space_group_name_H-M   'P 1'
#
loop_
_entity.id
_entity.type
_entity.pdbx_description
1 polymer ?
#
loop_
_entity_poly.entity_id
_entity_poly.type
_entity_poly.pdbx_seq_one_letter_code
_entity_poly.pdbx_strand_id
1 'polypeptide(L)'
;MSKIGVIYKSKTGFTQKYAQWIAEETGCDLIPYEQREQADYSHYDTILYGGGVYAGTIGGIKWFRKKLPELSGKKIGVFATGSRPEHTPGLEKEWKQNFTPEEWGRIKVFYMQGGLAYEKMGAADKLLMSMFRGMMKKKEGEDSEMYQAISRSYDNTSRESLKGLLEWLK
;
A
#
# COMPACT_ATOMS: atom_id res chain seq x y z
N MET A 1 24.44 -10.58 -2.83
CA MET A 1 23.04 -10.38 -2.37
C MET A 1 22.41 -9.35 -3.29
N SER A 2 21.16 -9.56 -3.71
CA SER A 2 20.43 -8.61 -4.54
C SER A 2 20.23 -7.30 -3.77
N LYS A 3 20.55 -6.15 -4.38
CA LYS A 3 20.27 -4.85 -3.77
C LYS A 3 18.80 -4.49 -3.98
N ILE A 4 18.08 -4.24 -2.89
CA ILE A 4 16.65 -3.95 -2.89
C ILE A 4 16.44 -2.49 -2.47
N GLY A 5 15.67 -1.75 -3.26
CA GLY A 5 15.19 -0.40 -2.91
C GLY A 5 13.68 -0.41 -2.69
N VAL A 6 13.22 0.12 -1.55
CA VAL A 6 11.79 0.23 -1.22
C VAL A 6 11.37 1.68 -1.24
N ILE A 7 10.63 2.07 -2.26
CA ILE A 7 9.98 3.38 -2.33
C ILE A 7 8.64 3.26 -1.61
N TYR A 8 8.33 4.12 -0.65
CA TYR A 8 7.04 4.05 0.05
C TYR A 8 6.37 5.40 0.22
N LYS A 9 5.05 5.45 -0.03
CA LYS A 9 4.20 6.58 0.31
C LYS A 9 3.20 6.19 1.38
N SER A 10 3.28 6.85 2.55
CA SER A 10 2.35 6.59 3.66
C SER A 10 1.70 7.88 4.14
N LYS A 11 0.35 7.91 4.18
CA LYS A 11 -0.38 9.02 4.83
C LYS A 11 -0.54 8.79 6.34
N THR A 12 -0.92 7.57 6.71
CA THR A 12 -1.31 7.22 8.10
C THR A 12 -0.32 6.29 8.80
N GLY A 13 0.80 5.96 8.15
CA GLY A 13 1.91 5.21 8.74
C GLY A 13 1.89 3.69 8.53
N PHE A 14 0.78 3.08 8.10
CA PHE A 14 0.73 1.62 7.90
C PHE A 14 1.70 1.14 6.81
N THR A 15 1.74 1.84 5.67
CA THR A 15 2.70 1.53 4.59
C THR A 15 4.15 1.71 5.03
N GLN A 16 4.43 2.75 5.82
CA GLN A 16 5.77 2.97 6.38
C GLN A 16 6.16 1.84 7.33
N LYS A 17 5.23 1.40 8.20
CA LYS A 17 5.43 0.29 9.12
C LYS A 17 5.81 -0.99 8.38
N TYR A 18 5.10 -1.31 7.29
CA TYR A 18 5.46 -2.45 6.44
C TYR A 18 6.81 -2.27 5.74
N ALA A 19 7.11 -1.08 5.22
CA ALA A 19 8.42 -0.80 4.62
C ALA A 19 9.57 -1.04 5.63
N GLN A 20 9.40 -0.55 6.86
CA GLN A 20 10.36 -0.76 7.95
C GLN A 20 10.56 -2.23 8.27
N TRP A 21 9.48 -3.00 8.41
CA TRP A 21 9.60 -4.45 8.62
C TRP A 21 10.28 -5.16 7.44
N ILE A 22 10.01 -4.77 6.19
CA ILE A 22 10.71 -5.33 5.04
C ILE A 22 12.22 -5.02 5.13
N ALA A 23 12.60 -3.80 5.53
CA ALA A 23 14.00 -3.44 5.71
C ALA A 23 14.67 -4.23 6.84
N GLU A 24 13.98 -4.47 7.95
CA GLU A 24 14.51 -5.30 9.04
C GLU A 24 14.79 -6.74 8.59
N GLU A 25 13.94 -7.32 7.74
CA GLU A 25 14.07 -8.71 7.27
C GLU A 25 15.06 -8.86 6.10
N THR A 26 15.33 -7.79 5.35
CA THR A 26 16.08 -7.87 4.07
C THR A 26 17.32 -6.98 4.00
N GLY A 27 17.47 -6.02 4.92
CA GLY A 27 18.52 -5.00 4.86
C GLY A 27 18.37 -4.03 3.68
N CYS A 28 17.17 -3.88 3.12
CA CYS A 28 16.93 -3.01 1.97
C CYS A 28 17.00 -1.52 2.30
N ASP A 29 17.24 -0.71 1.27
CA ASP A 29 17.24 0.73 1.39
C ASP A 29 15.80 1.26 1.35
N LEU A 30 15.45 2.09 2.33
CA LEU A 30 14.15 2.76 2.39
C LEU A 30 14.21 4.14 1.76
N ILE A 31 13.33 4.37 0.79
CA ILE A 31 13.22 5.63 0.05
C ILE A 31 11.82 6.21 0.31
N PRO A 32 11.69 7.21 1.21
CA PRO A 32 10.44 7.94 1.35
C PRO A 32 10.01 8.52 0.00
N TYR A 33 8.72 8.47 -0.31
CA TYR A 33 8.18 8.96 -1.59
C TYR A 33 8.60 10.40 -1.89
N GLU A 34 8.78 11.22 -0.87
CA GLU A 34 9.20 12.62 -0.98
C GLU A 34 10.64 12.77 -1.51
N GLN A 35 11.48 11.72 -1.36
CA GLN A 35 12.88 11.66 -1.82
C GLN A 35 13.05 10.88 -3.14
N ARG A 36 11.95 10.41 -3.74
CA ARG A 36 11.96 9.50 -4.89
C ARG A 36 12.60 10.09 -6.16
N GLU A 37 12.64 11.41 -6.31
CA GLU A 37 13.22 12.04 -7.51
C GLU A 37 14.74 12.16 -7.39
N GLN A 38 15.28 12.18 -6.17
CA GLN A 38 16.71 12.34 -5.88
C GLN A 38 17.43 11.00 -5.71
N ALA A 39 16.70 9.92 -5.49
CA ALA A 39 17.28 8.59 -5.32
C ALA A 39 17.89 8.06 -6.62
N ASP A 40 19.09 7.48 -6.51
CA ASP A 40 19.67 6.67 -7.58
C ASP A 40 19.04 5.27 -7.54
N TYR A 41 18.50 4.82 -8.67
CA TYR A 41 17.88 3.49 -8.82
C TYR A 41 18.76 2.50 -9.59
N SER A 42 19.88 2.96 -10.14
CA SER A 42 20.72 2.18 -11.04
C SER A 42 21.31 0.95 -10.34
N HIS A 43 21.70 1.09 -9.07
CA HIS A 43 22.38 0.07 -8.27
C HIS A 43 21.46 -0.97 -7.62
N TYR A 44 20.13 -0.84 -7.73
CA TYR A 44 19.20 -1.84 -7.23
C TYR A 44 18.86 -2.88 -8.30
N ASP A 45 18.87 -4.15 -7.94
CA ASP A 45 18.37 -5.22 -8.82
C ASP A 45 16.85 -5.39 -8.65
N THR A 46 16.33 -5.07 -7.47
CA THR A 46 14.92 -5.20 -7.11
C THR A 46 14.36 -3.86 -6.61
N ILE A 47 13.21 -3.45 -7.13
CA ILE A 47 12.48 -2.26 -6.69
C ILE A 47 11.11 -2.67 -6.16
N LEU A 48 10.82 -2.26 -4.93
CA LEU A 48 9.49 -2.35 -4.33
C LEU A 48 8.86 -0.96 -4.24
N TYR A 49 7.58 -0.88 -4.57
CA TYR A 49 6.76 0.30 -4.31
C TYR A 49 5.66 0.01 -3.30
N GLY A 50 5.63 0.75 -2.20
CA GLY A 50 4.63 0.68 -1.15
C GLY A 50 3.65 1.84 -1.20
N GLY A 51 2.35 1.56 -1.19
CA GLY A 51 1.34 2.62 -1.10
C GLY A 51 0.05 2.20 -0.38
N GLY A 52 -0.56 3.15 0.32
CA GLY A 52 -1.92 2.99 0.85
C GLY A 52 -2.98 3.03 -0.27
N VAL A 53 -3.99 2.17 -0.21
CA VAL A 53 -5.15 2.17 -1.10
C VAL A 53 -6.21 3.10 -0.53
N TYR A 54 -6.46 4.21 -1.22
CA TYR A 54 -7.46 5.21 -0.86
C TYR A 54 -8.47 5.33 -2.00
N ALA A 55 -9.75 5.07 -1.72
CA ALA A 55 -10.81 5.05 -2.74
C ALA A 55 -10.42 4.22 -4.00
N GLY A 56 -9.85 3.03 -3.79
CA GLY A 56 -9.40 2.15 -4.87
C GLY A 56 -8.12 2.59 -5.60
N THR A 57 -7.45 3.67 -5.17
CA THR A 57 -6.20 4.14 -5.79
C THR A 57 -5.02 3.97 -4.84
N ILE A 58 -3.93 3.37 -5.32
CA ILE A 58 -2.67 3.29 -4.57
C ILE A 58 -2.03 4.69 -4.56
N GLY A 59 -1.75 5.21 -3.37
CA GLY A 59 -1.14 6.53 -3.21
C GLY A 59 0.18 6.65 -3.96
N GLY A 60 0.32 7.68 -4.81
CA GLY A 60 1.54 7.98 -5.58
C GLY A 60 1.81 7.05 -6.78
N ILE A 61 0.92 6.09 -7.07
CA ILE A 61 1.16 5.06 -8.08
C ILE A 61 1.36 5.62 -9.50
N LYS A 62 0.75 6.76 -9.81
CA LYS A 62 0.89 7.43 -11.12
C LYS A 62 2.35 7.77 -11.45
N TRP A 63 3.13 8.20 -10.45
CA TRP A 63 4.55 8.46 -10.64
C TRP A 63 5.31 7.15 -10.87
N PHE A 64 5.04 6.13 -10.05
CA PHE A 64 5.76 4.86 -10.14
C PHE A 64 5.55 4.19 -11.50
N ARG A 65 4.31 4.21 -12.00
CA ARG A 65 3.97 3.71 -13.33
C ARG A 65 4.74 4.40 -14.45
N LYS A 66 4.86 5.73 -14.39
CA LYS A 66 5.69 6.49 -15.34
C LYS A 66 7.17 6.14 -15.26
N LYS A 67 7.65 5.69 -14.10
CA LYS A 67 9.04 5.26 -13.87
C LYS A 67 9.31 3.82 -14.34
N LEU A 68 8.28 2.96 -14.45
CA LEU A 68 8.44 1.55 -14.84
C LEU A 68 9.27 1.31 -16.12
N PRO A 69 9.16 2.12 -17.20
CA PRO A 69 10.01 1.96 -18.38
C PRO A 69 11.51 2.07 -18.07
N GLU A 70 11.89 3.00 -17.19
CA GLU A 70 13.29 3.23 -16.77
C GLU A 70 13.81 2.12 -15.84
N LEU A 71 12.91 1.38 -15.19
CA LEU A 71 13.23 0.25 -14.32
C LEU A 71 13.22 -1.10 -15.06
N SER A 72 13.22 -1.08 -16.40
CA SER A 72 13.24 -2.29 -17.21
C SER A 72 14.47 -3.16 -16.89
N GLY A 73 14.27 -4.48 -16.84
CA GLY A 73 15.30 -5.45 -16.48
C GLY A 73 15.49 -5.66 -14.97
N LYS A 74 14.82 -4.87 -14.11
CA LYS A 74 14.82 -5.07 -12.65
C LYS A 74 13.64 -5.95 -12.22
N LYS A 75 13.76 -6.60 -11.06
CA LYS A 75 12.65 -7.31 -10.41
C LYS A 75 11.73 -6.27 -9.74
N ILE A 76 10.47 -6.17 -10.16
CA ILE A 76 9.57 -5.10 -9.72
C ILE A 76 8.39 -5.68 -8.91
N GLY A 77 8.19 -5.13 -7.71
CA GLY A 77 7.06 -5.47 -6.86
C GLY A 77 6.32 -4.25 -6.32
N VAL A 78 5.05 -4.43 -5.99
CA VAL A 78 4.19 -3.43 -5.36
C VAL A 78 3.52 -4.05 -4.15
N PHE A 79 3.57 -3.39 -3.00
CA PHE A 79 2.74 -3.76 -1.85
C PHE A 79 1.71 -2.66 -1.56
N ALA A 80 0.45 -3.04 -1.70
CA ALA A 80 -0.71 -2.19 -1.44
C ALA A 80 -1.17 -2.41 -0.01
N THR A 81 -1.40 -1.33 0.73
CA THR A 81 -1.89 -1.39 2.13
C THR A 81 -3.30 -0.85 2.22
N GLY A 82 -4.22 -1.58 2.86
CA GLY A 82 -5.61 -1.12 2.99
C GLY A 82 -6.27 -1.60 4.27
N SER A 83 -7.39 -0.99 4.65
CA SER A 83 -8.05 -1.23 5.94
C SER A 83 -8.90 -2.51 5.98
N ARG A 84 -9.16 -3.14 4.84
CA ARG A 84 -10.03 -4.30 4.68
C ARG A 84 -9.21 -5.61 4.71
N PRO A 85 -9.79 -6.74 5.16
CA PRO A 85 -9.14 -8.05 5.05
C PRO A 85 -8.82 -8.39 3.59
N GLU A 86 -7.70 -9.09 3.34
CA GLU A 86 -7.23 -9.46 2.00
C GLU A 86 -8.29 -10.22 1.18
N HIS A 87 -9.03 -11.12 1.82
CA HIS A 87 -10.06 -11.95 1.19
C HIS A 87 -11.41 -11.24 0.99
N THR A 88 -11.46 -9.91 1.15
CA THR A 88 -12.69 -9.16 0.88
C THR A 88 -13.05 -9.28 -0.61
N PRO A 89 -14.27 -9.76 -0.96
CA PRO A 89 -14.66 -9.91 -2.35
C PRO A 89 -14.53 -8.60 -3.14
N GLY A 90 -13.92 -8.68 -4.32
CA GLY A 90 -13.73 -7.54 -5.22
C GLY A 90 -12.54 -6.64 -4.90
N LEU A 91 -11.85 -6.84 -3.77
CA LEU A 91 -10.71 -6.01 -3.37
C LEU A 91 -9.54 -6.13 -4.38
N GLU A 92 -9.35 -7.30 -4.98
CA GLU A 92 -8.34 -7.50 -6.04
C GLU A 92 -8.56 -6.58 -7.24
N LYS A 93 -9.83 -6.38 -7.64
CA LYS A 93 -10.17 -5.48 -8.75
C LYS A 93 -9.76 -4.05 -8.44
N GLU A 94 -9.86 -3.63 -7.17
CA GLU A 94 -9.57 -2.25 -6.75
C GLU A 94 -8.10 -1.89 -6.83
N TRP A 95 -7.16 -2.78 -6.52
CA TRP A 95 -5.75 -2.47 -6.75
C TRP A 95 -5.33 -2.78 -8.19
N LYS A 96 -5.91 -3.78 -8.84
CA LYS A 96 -5.58 -4.15 -10.23
C LYS A 96 -5.91 -3.05 -11.23
N GLN A 97 -7.00 -2.31 -11.04
CA GLN A 97 -7.36 -1.17 -11.89
C GLN A 97 -6.31 -0.03 -11.90
N ASN A 98 -5.34 -0.05 -10.96
CA ASN A 98 -4.28 0.95 -10.94
C ASN A 98 -3.28 0.76 -12.09
N PHE A 99 -3.26 -0.40 -12.75
CA PHE A 99 -2.27 -0.78 -13.76
C PHE A 99 -2.91 -1.14 -15.09
N THR A 100 -2.20 -0.89 -16.19
CA THR A 100 -2.55 -1.47 -17.50
C THR A 100 -2.25 -2.97 -17.52
N PRO A 101 -2.84 -3.74 -18.46
CA PRO A 101 -2.49 -5.16 -18.63
C PRO A 101 -0.99 -5.39 -18.85
N GLU A 102 -0.32 -4.50 -19.58
CA GLU A 102 1.12 -4.55 -19.83
C GLU A 102 1.93 -4.34 -18.54
N GLU A 103 1.59 -3.30 -17.76
CA GLU A 103 2.25 -3.03 -16.49
C GLU A 103 2.03 -4.18 -15.49
N TRP A 104 0.81 -4.72 -15.45
CA TRP A 104 0.45 -5.85 -14.58
C TRP A 104 1.27 -7.10 -14.89
N GLY A 105 1.59 -7.36 -16.16
CA GLY A 105 2.46 -8.47 -16.56
C GLY A 105 3.92 -8.30 -16.13
N ARG A 106 4.35 -7.08 -15.78
CA ARG A 106 5.73 -6.75 -15.42
C ARG A 106 5.99 -6.64 -13.93
N ILE A 107 4.95 -6.64 -13.11
CA ILE A 107 5.06 -6.41 -11.66
C ILE A 107 4.40 -7.53 -10.86
N LYS A 108 4.93 -7.80 -9.68
CA LYS A 108 4.22 -8.62 -8.67
C LYS A 108 3.53 -7.71 -7.66
N VAL A 109 2.23 -7.89 -7.44
CA VAL A 109 1.47 -7.09 -6.47
C VAL A 109 1.10 -7.94 -5.26
N PHE A 110 1.26 -7.36 -4.08
CA PHE A 110 0.90 -7.91 -2.78
C PHE A 110 -0.09 -7.00 -2.10
N TYR A 111 -1.06 -7.56 -1.39
CA TYR A 111 -1.93 -6.80 -0.51
C TYR A 111 -1.57 -7.09 0.95
N MET A 112 -1.52 -6.04 1.76
CA MET A 112 -1.19 -6.14 3.18
C MET A 112 -2.23 -5.37 3.98
N GLN A 113 -2.90 -6.05 4.90
CA GLN A 113 -3.92 -5.38 5.71
C GLN A 113 -3.24 -4.37 6.65
N GLY A 114 -3.73 -3.13 6.63
CA GLY A 114 -3.39 -2.07 7.55
C GLY A 114 -4.55 -1.82 8.51
N GLY A 115 -4.87 -0.55 8.73
CA GLY A 115 -6.02 -0.17 9.54
C GLY A 115 -6.51 1.24 9.27
N LEU A 116 -7.17 1.82 10.26
CA LEU A 116 -7.59 3.21 10.28
C LEU A 116 -6.89 3.94 11.41
N ALA A 117 -6.33 5.10 11.13
CA ALA A 117 -5.71 5.96 12.15
C ALA A 117 -6.23 7.38 11.96
N TYR A 118 -7.40 7.67 12.53
CA TYR A 118 -8.05 8.97 12.41
C TYR A 118 -7.16 10.08 12.94
N GLU A 119 -6.40 9.83 13.99
CA GLU A 119 -5.49 10.77 14.63
C GLU A 119 -4.41 11.26 13.65
N LYS A 120 -4.00 10.40 12.71
CA LYS A 120 -2.98 10.66 11.70
C LYS A 120 -3.54 11.16 10.37
N MET A 121 -4.86 11.20 10.20
CA MET A 121 -5.49 11.72 8.98
C MET A 121 -5.47 13.24 8.93
N GLY A 122 -5.27 13.80 7.73
CA GLY A 122 -5.48 15.21 7.45
C GLY A 122 -6.97 15.59 7.50
N ALA A 123 -7.28 16.89 7.60
CA ALA A 123 -8.65 17.39 7.74
C ALA A 123 -9.59 16.92 6.61
N ALA A 124 -9.12 16.93 5.36
CA ALA A 124 -9.91 16.47 4.21
C ALA A 124 -10.24 14.97 4.29
N ASP A 125 -9.25 14.13 4.62
CA ASP A 125 -9.45 12.68 4.77
C ASP A 125 -10.41 12.37 5.94
N LYS A 126 -10.31 13.11 7.06
CA LYS A 126 -11.25 13.01 8.18
C LYS A 126 -12.68 13.36 7.78
N LEU A 127 -12.87 14.44 7.01
CA LEU A 127 -14.19 14.86 6.53
C LEU A 127 -14.82 13.79 5.64
N LEU A 128 -14.05 13.24 4.70
CA LEU A 128 -14.51 12.16 3.81
C LEU A 128 -14.93 10.92 4.60
N MET A 129 -14.13 10.52 5.59
CA MET A 129 -14.49 9.39 6.46
C MET A 129 -15.73 9.66 7.29
N SER A 130 -15.92 10.89 7.78
CA SER A 130 -17.14 11.28 8.49
C SER A 130 -18.38 11.19 7.61
N MET A 131 -18.29 11.64 6.35
CA MET A 131 -19.37 11.49 5.37
C MET A 131 -19.65 10.02 5.08
N PHE A 132 -18.60 9.21 4.85
CA PHE A 132 -18.74 7.79 4.60
C PHE A 132 -19.40 7.06 5.77
N ARG A 133 -18.98 7.36 7.00
CA ARG A 133 -19.58 6.84 8.23
C ARG A 133 -21.06 7.21 8.34
N GLY A 134 -21.43 8.46 8.04
CA GLY A 134 -22.83 8.88 8.01
C GLY A 134 -23.65 8.13 6.96
N MET A 135 -23.08 7.87 5.79
CA MET A 135 -23.73 7.07 4.74
C MET A 135 -23.93 5.62 5.18
N MET A 136 -22.92 4.99 5.78
CA MET A 136 -23.02 3.62 6.31
C MET A 136 -24.02 3.51 7.46
N LYS A 137 -24.05 4.49 8.37
CA LYS A 137 -25.08 4.58 9.42
C LYS A 137 -26.49 4.53 8.84
N LYS A 138 -26.74 5.28 7.76
CA LYS A 138 -28.06 5.34 7.12
C LYS A 138 -28.40 4.07 6.34
N LYS A 139 -27.42 3.44 5.70
CA LYS A 139 -27.63 2.29 4.81
C LYS A 139 -27.68 0.95 5.55
N GLU A 140 -26.74 0.73 6.46
CA GLU A 140 -26.49 -0.57 7.12
C GLU A 140 -26.92 -0.56 8.59
N GLY A 141 -27.13 0.62 9.19
CA GLY A 141 -27.42 0.78 10.61
C GLY A 141 -26.17 0.85 11.49
N GLU A 142 -26.31 1.38 12.71
CA GLU A 142 -25.20 1.57 13.65
C GLU A 142 -24.66 0.26 14.22
N ASP A 143 -25.47 -0.79 14.26
CA ASP A 143 -25.08 -2.10 14.77
C ASP A 143 -24.36 -2.96 13.72
N SER A 144 -24.27 -2.49 12.48
CA SER A 144 -23.57 -3.22 11.42
C SER A 144 -22.07 -3.30 11.68
N GLU A 145 -21.48 -4.47 11.38
CA GLU A 145 -20.03 -4.69 11.49
C GLU A 145 -19.25 -3.66 10.67
N MET A 146 -19.76 -3.29 9.49
CA MET A 146 -19.14 -2.30 8.62
C MET A 146 -19.08 -0.91 9.26
N TYR A 147 -20.17 -0.46 9.89
CA TYR A 147 -20.20 0.82 10.60
C TYR A 147 -19.26 0.81 11.81
N GLN A 148 -19.28 -0.26 12.61
CA GLN A 148 -18.43 -0.39 13.79
C GLN A 148 -16.95 -0.45 13.40
N ALA A 149 -16.60 -1.17 12.34
CA ALA A 149 -15.24 -1.25 11.82
C ALA A 149 -14.69 0.13 11.46
N ILE A 150 -15.49 0.99 10.81
CA ILE A 150 -15.03 2.33 10.42
C ILE A 150 -15.19 3.38 11.53
N SER A 151 -15.81 3.06 12.66
CA SER A 151 -16.13 4.07 13.68
C SER A 151 -14.96 4.44 14.59
N ARG A 152 -13.88 3.65 14.60
CA ARG A 152 -12.70 3.85 15.46
C ARG A 152 -11.40 3.63 14.70
N SER A 153 -10.32 4.14 15.25
CA SER A 153 -8.96 3.80 14.82
C SER A 153 -8.61 2.37 15.26
N TYR A 154 -7.87 1.64 14.43
CA TYR A 154 -7.36 0.30 14.69
C TYR A 154 -6.14 0.02 13.81
N ASP A 155 -5.33 -0.96 14.21
CA ASP A 155 -4.15 -1.41 13.48
C ASP A 155 -4.20 -2.95 13.37
N ASN A 156 -4.48 -3.46 12.16
CA ASN A 156 -4.46 -4.90 11.88
C ASN A 156 -3.21 -5.30 11.08
N THR A 157 -2.13 -4.51 11.14
CA THR A 157 -0.88 -4.89 10.48
C THR A 157 -0.28 -6.15 11.10
N SER A 158 0.20 -7.06 10.26
CA SER A 158 0.79 -8.32 10.68
C SER A 158 2.07 -8.61 9.90
N ARG A 159 3.13 -9.05 10.58
CA ARG A 159 4.34 -9.55 9.90
C ARG A 159 4.06 -10.77 9.05
N GLU A 160 3.03 -11.56 9.36
CA GLU A 160 2.65 -12.71 8.55
C GLU A 160 2.24 -12.30 7.13
N SER A 161 1.67 -11.10 6.96
CA SER A 161 1.33 -10.53 5.64
C SER A 161 2.57 -10.27 4.77
N LEU A 162 3.77 -10.25 5.35
CA LEU A 162 5.02 -10.11 4.60
C LEU A 162 5.47 -11.43 3.98
N LYS A 163 4.99 -12.59 4.45
CA LYS A 163 5.52 -13.91 4.08
C LYS A 163 5.60 -14.11 2.57
N GLY A 164 4.50 -13.85 1.86
CA GLY A 164 4.47 -14.00 0.40
C GLY A 164 5.40 -13.04 -0.33
N LEU A 165 5.59 -11.83 0.18
CA LEU A 165 6.52 -10.85 -0.38
C LEU A 165 7.97 -11.28 -0.12
N LEU A 166 8.31 -11.69 1.10
CA LEU A 166 9.66 -12.11 1.48
C LEU A 166 10.08 -13.39 0.76
N GLU A 167 9.16 -14.34 0.57
CA GLU A 167 9.38 -15.54 -0.25
C GLU A 167 9.64 -15.17 -1.71
N TRP A 168 8.88 -14.22 -2.26
CA TRP A 168 9.09 -13.74 -3.62
C TRP A 168 10.40 -12.96 -3.78
N LEU A 169 10.91 -12.30 -2.74
CA LEU A 169 12.16 -11.54 -2.80
C LEU A 169 13.41 -12.43 -2.88
N LYS A 170 13.37 -13.62 -2.29
CA LYS A 170 14.43 -14.64 -2.41
C LYS A 170 14.66 -15.05 -3.87
#